data_AF-A0A0M9ZIF5-F1
#
_entry.id   AF-A0A0M9ZIF5-F1
#
_cell.length_a   1.000
_cell.length_b   1.000
_cell.length_c   1.000
_cell.angle_alpha   90.00
_cell.angle_beta   90.00
_cell.angle_gamma   90.00
#
_symmetry.space_group_name_H-M   'P 1'
#
loop_
_entity.id
_entity.type
_entity.pdbx_description
1 polymer ?
#
loop_
_entity_poly.entity_id
_entity_poly.type
_entity_poly.pdbx_seq_one_letter_code
_entity_poly.pdbx_strand_id
1 'polypeptide(L)'
;QPVRFTDALTTLHTAGTTTHLEIGPDTVLTTLTTQTLDNTTAIALLRRDHDEPTTLTTGIAHAHATGTDINWPAYFGPTPTTPLTLPTYAFQHQRYWL
;
A
#
# COMPACT_ATOMS: atom_id res chain seq x y z
N GLN A 1 -17.18 -4.98 -26.69
CA GLN A 1 -16.15 -6.01 -26.39
C GLN A 1 -16.16 -6.29 -24.89
N PRO A 2 -15.96 -7.53 -24.41
CA PRO A 2 -15.96 -7.84 -22.97
C PRO A 2 -14.69 -7.32 -22.27
N VAL A 3 -14.82 -6.95 -20.99
CA VAL A 3 -13.71 -6.57 -20.13
C VAL A 3 -13.08 -7.83 -19.53
N ARG A 4 -11.82 -8.10 -19.85
CA ARG A 4 -11.06 -9.29 -19.42
C ARG A 4 -10.22 -9.01 -18.17
N PHE A 5 -10.85 -8.59 -17.08
CA PHE A 5 -10.15 -8.11 -15.87
C PHE A 5 -9.26 -9.18 -15.22
N THR A 6 -9.78 -10.41 -15.05
CA THR A 6 -9.03 -11.53 -14.47
C THR A 6 -7.79 -11.89 -15.29
N ASP A 7 -7.87 -11.83 -16.62
CA ASP A 7 -6.71 -12.09 -17.49
C ASP A 7 -5.63 -11.01 -17.31
N ALA A 8 -6.03 -9.75 -17.15
CA ALA A 8 -5.11 -8.65 -16.88
C ALA A 8 -4.41 -8.83 -15.51
N LEU A 9 -5.16 -9.17 -14.45
CA LEU A 9 -4.59 -9.47 -13.13
C LEU A 9 -3.61 -10.64 -13.17
N THR A 10 -3.98 -11.73 -13.83
CA THR A 10 -3.12 -12.92 -13.96
C THR A 10 -1.83 -12.58 -14.70
N THR A 11 -1.93 -11.74 -15.74
CA THR A 11 -0.76 -11.26 -16.49
C THR A 11 0.18 -10.45 -15.59
N LEU A 12 -0.36 -9.50 -14.83
CA LEU A 12 0.42 -8.66 -13.90
C LEU A 12 1.08 -9.49 -12.79
N HIS A 13 0.35 -10.45 -12.23
CA HIS A 13 0.86 -11.36 -11.21
C HIS A 13 2.01 -12.22 -11.75
N THR A 14 1.85 -12.78 -12.96
CA THR A 14 2.90 -13.55 -13.63
C THR A 14 4.14 -12.70 -13.95
N ALA A 15 3.95 -11.40 -14.18
CA ALA A 15 5.03 -10.43 -14.34
C ALA A 15 5.69 -9.99 -13.02
N GLY A 16 5.25 -10.53 -11.87
CA GLY A 16 5.83 -10.26 -10.55
C GLY A 16 5.18 -9.10 -9.80
N THR A 17 4.02 -8.61 -10.24
CA THR A 17 3.28 -7.57 -9.51
C THR A 17 2.69 -8.15 -8.23
N THR A 18 3.08 -7.60 -7.08
CA THR A 18 2.63 -8.06 -5.75
C THR A 18 1.68 -7.10 -5.05
N THR A 19 1.65 -5.82 -5.46
CA THR A 19 0.83 -4.76 -4.86
C THR A 19 -0.02 -4.07 -5.92
N HIS A 20 -1.32 -3.93 -5.64
CA HIS A 20 -2.32 -3.32 -6.53
C HIS A 20 -3.00 -2.16 -5.82
N LEU A 21 -3.06 -0.99 -6.47
CA LEU A 21 -3.72 0.21 -5.94
C LEU A 21 -4.96 0.52 -6.78
N GLU A 22 -6.12 0.62 -6.14
CA GLU A 22 -7.36 1.08 -6.77
C GLU A 22 -7.57 2.57 -6.52
N ILE A 23 -7.75 3.31 -7.62
CA ILE A 23 -8.06 4.73 -7.62
C ILE A 23 -9.55 4.88 -7.93
N GLY A 24 -10.35 5.05 -6.89
CA GLY A 24 -11.79 5.26 -7.02
C GLY A 24 -12.55 4.94 -5.73
N PRO A 25 -13.76 5.50 -5.54
CA PRO A 25 -14.48 5.46 -4.27
C PRO A 25 -15.18 4.12 -3.98
N ASP A 26 -15.36 3.25 -4.99
CA ASP A 26 -16.25 2.08 -4.88
C ASP A 26 -15.54 0.79 -4.42
N THR A 27 -14.21 0.73 -4.45
CA THR A 27 -13.40 -0.39 -3.92
C THR A 27 -13.65 -1.77 -4.56
N VAL A 28 -14.27 -1.78 -5.74
CA VAL A 28 -14.70 -3.00 -6.44
C VAL A 28 -13.50 -3.78 -6.95
N LEU A 29 -12.52 -3.10 -7.53
CA LEU A 29 -11.35 -3.79 -8.13
C LEU A 29 -10.46 -4.41 -7.05
N THR A 30 -10.36 -3.78 -5.89
CA THR A 30 -9.65 -4.29 -4.71
C THR A 30 -10.27 -5.61 -4.28
N THR A 31 -11.60 -5.64 -4.11
CA THR A 31 -12.33 -6.86 -3.73
C THR A 31 -12.13 -7.97 -4.77
N LEU A 32 -12.31 -7.66 -6.06
CA LEU A 32 -12.11 -8.64 -7.14
C LEU A 32 -10.67 -9.17 -7.19
N THR A 33 -9.68 -8.32 -6.92
CA THR A 33 -8.26 -8.71 -6.88
C THR A 33 -8.00 -9.70 -5.75
N THR A 34 -8.50 -9.41 -4.54
CA THR A 34 -8.35 -10.32 -3.37
C THR A 34 -9.05 -11.66 -3.55
N GLN A 35 -10.12 -11.73 -4.36
CA GLN A 35 -10.81 -12.97 -4.69
C GLN A 35 -10.15 -13.77 -5.81
N THR A 36 -9.30 -13.13 -6.62
CA THR A 36 -8.70 -13.72 -7.81
C THR A 36 -7.27 -14.23 -7.56
N LEU A 37 -6.50 -13.49 -6.77
CA LEU A 37 -5.07 -13.75 -6.56
C LEU A 37 -4.78 -14.00 -5.08
N ASP A 38 -4.06 -15.07 -4.78
CA ASP A 38 -3.50 -15.33 -3.46
C ASP A 38 -2.18 -14.57 -3.27
N ASN A 39 -1.80 -14.33 -2.01
CA ASN A 39 -0.51 -13.72 -1.63
C ASN A 39 -0.20 -12.37 -2.32
N THR A 40 -1.24 -11.58 -2.62
CA THR A 40 -1.09 -10.21 -3.14
C THR A 40 -1.68 -9.18 -2.18
N THR A 41 -1.12 -7.99 -2.19
CA THR A 41 -1.66 -6.81 -1.51
C THR A 41 -2.55 -6.04 -2.48
N ALA A 42 -3.81 -5.78 -2.09
CA ALA A 42 -4.72 -4.92 -2.84
C ALA A 42 -5.25 -3.81 -1.92
N ILE A 43 -5.14 -2.55 -2.36
CA ILE A 43 -5.41 -1.37 -1.54
C ILE A 43 -6.33 -0.42 -2.30
N ALA A 44 -7.46 -0.07 -1.71
CA ALA A 44 -8.28 1.04 -2.19
C ALA A 44 -7.78 2.37 -1.60
N LEU A 45 -7.50 3.35 -2.45
CA LEU A 45 -7.02 4.67 -2.03
C LEU A 45 -8.16 5.62 -1.63
N LEU A 46 -9.37 5.36 -2.11
CA LEU A 46 -10.57 6.15 -1.83
C LEU A 46 -11.70 5.24 -1.37
N ARG A 47 -12.61 5.80 -0.57
CA ARG A 47 -13.86 5.14 -0.17
C ARG A 47 -15.00 6.16 -0.19
N ARG A 48 -16.13 5.74 -0.75
CA ARG A 48 -17.37 6.51 -0.70
C ARG A 48 -17.71 6.84 0.76
N ASP A 49 -18.20 8.07 0.98
CA ASP A 49 -18.60 8.58 2.30
C ASP A 49 -17.47 8.64 3.35
N HIS A 50 -16.21 8.65 2.91
CA HIS A 50 -15.04 8.83 3.78
C HIS A 50 -14.19 10.02 3.32
N ASP A 51 -13.45 10.62 4.26
CA ASP A 51 -12.55 11.74 3.98
C ASP A 51 -11.39 11.31 3.07
N GLU A 52 -11.29 11.94 1.89
CA GLU A 52 -10.31 11.56 0.86
C GLU A 52 -8.85 11.69 1.32
N PRO A 53 -8.41 12.79 1.99
CA PRO A 53 -7.06 12.88 2.54
C PRO A 53 -6.73 11.73 3.50
N THR A 54 -7.68 11.38 4.37
CA THR A 54 -7.51 10.29 5.33
C THR A 54 -7.40 8.94 4.63
N THR A 55 -8.28 8.62 3.68
CA THR A 55 -8.22 7.32 2.97
C THR A 55 -6.98 7.20 2.11
N LEU A 56 -6.57 8.28 1.44
CA LEU A 56 -5.37 8.29 0.61
C LEU A 56 -4.11 8.07 1.46
N THR A 57 -3.98 8.82 2.56
CA THR A 57 -2.82 8.71 3.46
C THR A 57 -2.76 7.33 4.11
N THR A 58 -3.90 6.77 4.50
CA THR A 58 -4.00 5.41 5.02
C THR A 58 -3.59 4.37 3.97
N GLY A 59 -4.02 4.54 2.72
CA GLY A 59 -3.64 3.65 1.62
C GLY A 59 -2.14 3.68 1.31
N ILE A 60 -1.52 4.86 1.29
CA ILE A 60 -0.07 5.02 1.11
C ILE A 60 0.70 4.41 2.29
N ALA A 61 0.24 4.64 3.52
CA ALA A 61 0.83 4.04 4.71
C ALA A 61 0.74 2.51 4.67
N HIS A 62 -0.38 1.95 4.21
CA HIS A 62 -0.54 0.51 4.03
C HIS A 62 0.44 -0.03 2.98
N ALA A 63 0.55 0.62 1.82
CA ALA A 63 1.48 0.22 0.78
C ALA A 63 2.94 0.18 1.29
N HIS A 64 3.36 1.20 2.05
CA HIS A 64 4.67 1.22 2.71
C HIS A 64 4.81 0.09 3.72
N ALA A 65 3.83 -0.12 4.59
CA ALA A 65 3.89 -1.16 5.62
C ALA A 65 4.00 -2.57 5.01
N THR A 66 3.50 -2.74 3.78
CA THR A 66 3.60 -3.99 3.00
C THR A 66 4.82 -4.05 2.08
N GLY A 67 5.75 -3.10 2.17
CA GLY A 67 7.04 -3.15 1.49
C GLY A 67 7.14 -2.38 0.17
N THR A 68 6.14 -1.57 -0.18
CA THR A 68 6.27 -0.63 -1.31
C THR A 68 7.17 0.53 -0.89
N ASP A 69 8.22 0.81 -1.68
CA ASP A 69 9.06 1.98 -1.44
C ASP A 69 8.31 3.27 -1.83
N ILE A 70 8.18 4.19 -0.87
CA ILE A 70 7.45 5.45 -1.04
C ILE A 70 8.45 6.60 -1.10
N ASN A 71 8.33 7.42 -2.14
CA ASN A 71 9.05 8.69 -2.21
C ASN A 71 8.44 9.71 -1.23
N TRP A 72 8.82 9.60 0.05
CA TRP A 72 8.39 10.51 1.11
C TRP A 72 8.72 11.99 0.82
N PRO A 73 9.89 12.35 0.26
CA PRO A 73 10.15 13.72 -0.16
C PRO A 73 9.11 14.27 -1.14
N ALA A 74 8.67 13.47 -2.13
CA ALA A 74 7.64 13.89 -3.07
C ALA A 74 6.26 14.03 -2.39
N TYR A 75 5.94 13.17 -1.42
CA TYR A 75 4.68 13.23 -0.67
C TYR A 75 4.58 14.49 0.21
N PHE A 76 5.63 14.83 0.96
CA PHE A 76 5.63 16.00 1.84
C PHE A 76 5.91 17.33 1.10
N GLY A 77 6.37 17.26 -0.15
CA GLY A 77 6.68 18.44 -0.96
C GLY A 77 7.76 19.33 -0.33
N PRO A 78 7.82 20.63 -0.69
CA PRO A 78 8.84 21.57 -0.18
C PRO A 78 8.59 22.01 1.27
N THR A 79 7.76 21.29 2.03
CA THR A 79 7.42 21.66 3.39
C THR A 79 8.68 21.63 4.26
N PRO A 80 9.03 22.72 4.96
CA PRO A 80 10.22 22.74 5.80
C PRO A 80 10.08 21.71 6.92
N THR A 81 10.89 20.66 6.86
CA THR A 81 10.96 19.64 7.91
C THR A 81 12.10 19.99 8.86
N THR A 82 11.79 20.04 10.15
CA THR A 82 12.83 20.12 11.20
C THR A 82 13.08 18.71 11.70
N PRO A 83 14.31 18.18 11.67
CA PRO A 83 14.61 16.89 12.26
C PRO A 83 14.26 16.88 13.75
N LEU A 84 13.51 15.87 14.18
CA LEU A 84 13.12 15.66 15.57
C LEU A 84 13.80 14.40 16.10
N THR A 85 14.21 14.43 17.36
CA THR A 85 14.70 13.23 18.05
C THR A 85 13.52 12.30 18.32
N LEU A 86 13.55 11.12 17.69
CA LEU A 86 12.57 10.06 17.91
C LEU A 86 13.15 9.00 18.86
N PRO A 87 12.30 8.24 19.57
CA PRO A 87 12.74 7.07 20.31
C PRO A 87 13.57 6.14 19.41
N THR A 88 14.67 5.62 19.95
CA THR A 88 15.48 4.63 19.25
C THR A 88 14.73 3.31 19.13
N TYR A 89 15.10 2.50 18.14
CA TYR A 89 14.52 1.18 17.94
C TYR A 89 14.54 0.35 19.22
N ALA A 90 13.38 -0.18 19.61
CA ALA A 90 13.24 -1.06 20.77
C ALA A 90 13.66 -2.48 20.41
N PHE A 91 14.97 -2.77 20.48
CA PHE A 91 15.50 -4.10 20.17
C PHE A 91 14.85 -5.19 21.03
N GLN A 92 14.50 -6.31 20.38
CA GLN A 92 14.07 -7.54 21.05
C GLN A 92 15.29 -8.28 21.60
N HIS A 93 15.74 -7.90 22.79
CA HIS A 93 16.95 -8.43 23.39
C HIS A 93 16.82 -9.92 23.77
N GLN A 94 17.83 -10.71 23.39
CA GLN A 94 18.03 -12.07 23.89
C GLN A 94 19.49 -12.23 24.33
N ARG A 95 19.71 -12.93 25.45
CA ARG A 95 21.04 -13.14 26.02
C ARG A 95 21.71 -14.32 25.33
N TYR A 96 22.88 -14.09 24.73
CA TYR A 96 23.72 -15.12 24.12
C TYR A 96 25.07 -15.16 24.86
N TRP A 97 25.44 -16.33 25.39
CA TRP A 97 26.70 -16.59 26.12
C TRP A 97 27.24 -17.98 25.71
N LEU A 98 28.56 -18.17 25.78
CA LEU A 98 29.27 -19.43 25.47
C LEU A 98 29.67 -20.18 26.75
#